data_AF-A0A412GP64-F1
#
_entry.id   AF-A0A412GP64-F1
#
_cell.length_a   1.000
_cell.length_b   1.000
_cell.length_c   1.000
_cell.angle_alpha   90.00
_cell.angle_beta   90.00
_cell.angle_gamma   90.00
#
_symmetry.space_group_name_H-M   'P 1'
#
loop_
_entity.id
_entity.type
_entity.pdbx_description
1 polymer ?
#
loop_
_entity_poly.entity_id
_entity_poly.type
_entity_poly.pdbx_seq_one_letter_code
_entity_poly.pdbx_strand_id
1 'polypeptide(L)'
;MNTVTYKMPCGILETESQTVKSGQDKRDWTQYSRAIAVLMSKRMSELGLTQKMLAEKMNCTQQYISKMLKGQKNMSLETICKIENTLSIEIIKGLNENE
;
A
#
# COMPACT_ATOMS: atom_id res chain seq x y z
N MET A 1 14.98 37.09 -0.47
CA MET A 1 15.79 36.12 0.29
C MET A 1 15.32 36.21 1.73
N ASN A 2 14.96 35.13 2.42
CA ASN A 2 15.86 34.08 2.87
C ASN A 2 15.08 32.84 3.34
N THR A 3 15.71 31.70 3.06
CA THR A 3 15.32 30.32 3.32
C THR A 3 15.38 29.97 4.81
N VAL A 4 14.36 29.32 5.34
CA VAL A 4 14.59 28.29 6.37
C VAL A 4 13.72 27.07 6.07
N THR A 5 14.42 26.03 5.62
CA THR A 5 13.98 24.65 5.63
C THR A 5 13.73 24.18 7.07
N TYR A 6 12.50 23.79 7.38
CA TYR A 6 12.23 22.90 8.51
C TYR A 6 11.76 21.57 7.98
N LYS A 7 12.70 20.64 8.01
CA LYS A 7 12.54 19.21 7.79
C LYS A 7 11.58 18.71 8.86
N MET A 8 10.33 18.45 8.51
CA MET A 8 9.45 17.70 9.40
C MET A 8 9.78 16.21 9.24
N PRO A 9 10.19 15.53 10.33
CA PRO A 9 10.60 14.13 10.29
C PRO A 9 9.41 13.23 9.99
N CYS A 10 9.73 12.13 9.33
CA CYS A 10 8.92 10.95 9.09
C CYS A 10 7.92 10.73 10.22
N GLY A 11 6.64 11.01 9.93
CA GLY A 11 5.54 10.71 10.81
C GLY A 11 5.56 9.21 11.08
N ILE A 12 5.81 8.88 12.35
CA ILE A 12 5.47 7.63 12.98
C ILE A 12 4.09 7.21 12.47
N LEU A 13 4.05 6.19 11.60
CA LEU A 13 2.81 5.51 11.29
C LEU A 13 2.68 4.42 12.35
N GLU A 14 2.16 4.80 13.50
CA GLU A 14 1.62 3.87 14.49
C GLU A 14 0.63 2.97 13.74
N THR A 15 1.11 1.79 13.35
CA THR A 15 0.30 0.74 12.79
C THR A 15 -0.41 0.11 13.96
N GLU A 16 -1.53 0.70 14.35
CA GLU A 16 -2.50 0.08 15.25
C GLU A 16 -2.91 -1.26 14.63
N SER A 17 -2.24 -2.31 15.10
CA SER A 17 -2.50 -3.69 14.74
C SER A 17 -3.76 -4.11 15.48
N GLN A 18 -4.93 -3.78 14.93
CA GLN A 18 -6.19 -4.22 15.49
C GLN A 18 -6.42 -5.71 15.18
N THR A 19 -6.59 -6.43 16.29
CA THR A 19 -6.63 -7.86 16.52
C THR A 19 -7.75 -8.62 15.82
N VAL A 20 -7.43 -9.88 15.51
CA VAL A 20 -8.19 -11.00 14.93
C VAL A 20 -9.63 -11.15 15.46
N LYS A 21 -10.60 -11.32 14.54
CA LYS A 21 -11.85 -12.07 14.78
C LYS A 21 -12.26 -12.89 13.55
N SER A 22 -12.59 -14.15 13.78
CA SER A 22 -12.90 -15.22 12.83
C SER A 22 -14.33 -15.13 12.25
N GLY A 23 -14.46 -15.05 10.92
CA GLY A 23 -15.69 -15.32 10.15
C GLY A 23 -15.36 -15.65 8.69
N GLN A 24 -15.56 -16.90 8.25
CA GLN A 24 -14.84 -17.60 7.16
C GLN A 24 -15.00 -17.08 5.72
N ASP A 25 -15.67 -15.95 5.46
CA ASP A 25 -15.96 -15.51 4.09
C ASP A 25 -15.65 -14.01 3.84
N LYS A 26 -15.85 -13.16 4.85
CA LYS A 26 -15.37 -11.76 4.82
C LYS A 26 -13.88 -11.63 5.13
N ARG A 27 -13.28 -12.69 5.68
CA ARG A 27 -11.88 -12.76 6.09
C ARG A 27 -10.92 -12.66 4.90
N ASP A 28 -11.32 -13.17 3.74
CA ASP A 28 -10.35 -13.48 2.69
C ASP A 28 -9.88 -12.23 1.95
N TRP A 29 -10.78 -11.46 1.32
CA TRP A 29 -10.38 -10.28 0.54
C TRP A 29 -9.74 -9.18 1.41
N THR A 30 -10.13 -9.07 2.68
CA THR A 30 -9.54 -8.09 3.60
C THR A 30 -8.10 -8.47 3.96
N GLN A 31 -7.84 -9.76 4.17
CA GLN A 31 -6.49 -10.28 4.40
C GLN A 31 -5.62 -10.06 3.15
N TYR A 32 -6.13 -10.37 1.96
CA TYR A 32 -5.43 -10.09 0.70
C TYR A 32 -5.17 -8.59 0.52
N SER A 33 -6.16 -7.72 0.77
CA SER A 33 -6.00 -6.26 0.64
C SER A 33 -4.93 -5.73 1.60
N ARG A 34 -4.88 -6.23 2.84
CA ARG A 34 -3.83 -5.90 3.81
C ARG A 34 -2.45 -6.40 3.36
N ALA A 35 -2.36 -7.63 2.88
CA ALA A 35 -1.09 -8.18 2.41
C ALA A 35 -0.55 -7.39 1.21
N ILE A 36 -1.42 -7.01 0.27
CA ILE A 36 -1.08 -6.10 -0.84
C ILE A 36 -0.56 -4.77 -0.30
N ALA A 37 -1.26 -4.17 0.67
CA ALA A 37 -0.86 -2.91 1.27
C ALA A 37 0.52 -2.96 1.93
N VAL A 38 0.85 -4.06 2.63
CA VAL A 38 2.16 -4.28 3.24
C VAL A 38 3.25 -4.38 2.18
N LEU A 39 3.03 -5.19 1.14
CA LEU A 39 4.02 -5.37 0.07
C LEU A 39 4.26 -4.05 -0.69
N MET A 40 3.19 -3.33 -1.01
CA MET A 40 3.28 -2.01 -1.61
C MET A 40 4.05 -1.01 -0.74
N SER A 41 3.73 -0.95 0.55
CA SER A 41 4.40 -0.04 1.49
C SER A 41 5.89 -0.34 1.58
N LYS A 42 6.26 -1.62 1.72
CA LYS A 42 7.66 -2.06 1.72
C LYS A 42 8.38 -1.61 0.45
N ARG A 43 7.77 -1.84 -0.71
CA ARG A 43 8.40 -1.47 -1.98
C ARG A 43 8.51 0.03 -2.18
N MET A 44 7.50 0.79 -1.75
CA MET A 44 7.57 2.26 -1.77
C MET A 44 8.72 2.77 -0.90
N SER A 45 8.94 2.19 0.28
CA SER A 45 10.07 2.53 1.14
C SER A 45 11.43 2.22 0.50
N GLU A 46 11.57 1.06 -0.14
CA GLU A 46 12.81 0.68 -0.86
C GLU A 46 13.14 1.63 -2.03
N LEU A 47 12.10 2.10 -2.73
CA LEU A 47 12.24 3.03 -3.86
C LEU A 47 12.26 4.51 -3.44
N GLY A 48 12.10 4.82 -2.16
CA GLY A 48 11.98 6.20 -1.67
C GLY A 48 10.77 6.95 -2.22
N LEU A 49 9.70 6.23 -2.59
CA LEU A 49 8.50 6.81 -3.19
C LEU A 49 7.52 7.27 -2.11
N THR A 50 6.99 8.49 -2.29
CA THR A 50 5.86 8.99 -1.50
C THR A 50 4.52 8.57 -2.12
N GLN A 51 3.43 8.61 -1.34
CA GLN A 51 2.08 8.31 -1.86
C GLN A 51 1.68 9.21 -3.03
N LYS A 52 2.11 10.47 -3.00
CA LYS A 52 1.87 11.43 -4.07
C LYS A 52 2.60 11.04 -5.35
N MET A 53 3.88 10.67 -5.26
CA MET A 53 4.67 10.23 -6.40
C MET A 53 4.13 8.95 -7.03
N LEU A 54 3.66 8.00 -6.20
CA LEU A 54 3.01 6.79 -6.71
C LEU A 54 1.69 7.12 -7.42
N ALA A 55 0.88 8.02 -6.85
CA ALA A 55 -0.37 8.45 -7.45
C ALA A 55 -0.15 9.11 -8.82
N GLU A 56 0.87 9.96 -8.94
CA GLU A 56 1.27 10.58 -10.21
C GLU A 56 1.72 9.53 -11.23
N LYS A 57 2.58 8.58 -10.84
CA LYS A 57 3.03 7.48 -11.72
C LYS A 57 1.88 6.58 -12.19
N MET A 58 0.92 6.31 -11.32
CA MET A 58 -0.25 5.49 -11.63
C MET A 58 -1.38 6.27 -12.32
N ASN A 59 -1.23 7.58 -12.52
CA ASN A 59 -2.28 8.49 -12.99
C ASN A 59 -3.59 8.33 -12.19
N CYS A 60 -3.50 8.36 -10.87
CA CYS A 60 -4.63 8.25 -9.95
C CYS A 60 -4.54 9.30 -8.83
N THR A 61 -5.56 9.36 -7.96
CA THR A 61 -5.57 10.31 -6.84
C THR A 61 -4.74 9.82 -5.65
N GLN A 62 -4.16 10.74 -4.88
CA GLN A 62 -3.45 10.39 -3.65
C GLN A 62 -4.37 9.71 -2.63
N GLN A 63 -5.64 10.14 -2.54
CA GLN A 63 -6.63 9.51 -1.66
C GLN A 63 -6.89 8.06 -2.03
N TYR A 64 -6.86 7.73 -3.32
CA TYR A 64 -6.98 6.36 -3.80
C TYR A 64 -5.82 5.49 -3.30
N ILE A 65 -4.59 5.97 -3.44
CA ILE A 65 -3.39 5.32 -2.90
C ILE A 65 -3.45 5.19 -1.37
N SER A 66 -3.94 6.22 -0.66
CA SER A 66 -4.07 6.16 0.80
C SER A 66 -5.04 5.07 1.26
N LYS A 67 -6.21 4.93 0.60
CA LYS A 67 -7.18 3.87 0.93
C LYS A 67 -6.63 2.48 0.61
N MET A 68 -5.86 2.37 -0.46
CA MET A 68 -5.18 1.14 -0.87
C MET A 68 -4.13 0.71 0.15
N LEU A 69 -3.25 1.61 0.57
CA LEU A 69 -2.21 1.32 1.58
C LEU A 69 -2.77 1.07 2.99
N LYS A 70 -4.04 1.41 3.25
CA LYS A 70 -4.75 1.03 4.48
C LYS A 70 -5.39 -0.36 4.41
N GLY A 71 -5.35 -1.04 3.26
CA GLY A 71 -6.03 -2.32 3.05
C GLY A 71 -7.56 -2.21 3.15
N GLN A 72 -8.12 -1.02 2.95
CA GLN A 72 -9.56 -0.74 3.09
C GLN A 72 -10.32 -0.83 1.75
N LYS A 73 -9.61 -1.21 0.68
CA LYS A 73 -10.12 -1.20 -0.69
C LYS A 73 -10.11 -2.63 -1.23
N ASN A 74 -11.28 -3.07 -1.72
CA ASN A 74 -11.34 -4.17 -2.66
C ASN A 74 -10.88 -3.66 -4.03
N MET A 75 -9.72 -4.13 -4.48
CA MET A 75 -9.07 -3.72 -5.73
C MET A 75 -9.44 -4.69 -6.85
N SER A 76 -9.66 -4.17 -8.06
CA SER A 76 -9.77 -5.04 -9.23
C SER A 76 -8.42 -5.65 -9.56
N LEU A 77 -8.42 -6.81 -10.22
CA LEU A 77 -7.20 -7.43 -10.73
C LEU A 77 -6.41 -6.48 -11.64
N GLU A 78 -7.09 -5.70 -12.48
CA GLU A 78 -6.47 -4.67 -13.32
C GLU A 78 -5.67 -3.65 -12.49
N THR A 79 -6.22 -3.22 -11.35
CA THR A 79 -5.52 -2.31 -10.43
C THR A 79 -4.26 -2.97 -9.87
N ILE A 80 -4.37 -4.24 -9.46
CA ILE A 80 -3.27 -5.02 -8.91
C ILE A 80 -2.15 -5.14 -9.95
N CYS A 81 -2.46 -5.54 -11.18
CA CYS A 81 -1.48 -5.62 -12.26
C CYS A 81 -0.82 -4.27 -12.55
N LYS A 82 -1.57 -3.16 -12.49
CA LYS A 82 -1.01 -1.82 -12.67
C LYS A 82 -0.01 -1.46 -11.59
N ILE A 83 -0.27 -1.86 -10.34
CA ILE A 83 0.65 -1.68 -9.21
C ILE A 83 1.91 -2.52 -9.42
N GLU A 84 1.76 -3.81 -9.76
CA GLU A 84 2.88 -4.71 -10.05
C GLU A 84 3.81 -4.13 -11.10
N ASN A 85 3.25 -3.61 -12.20
CA ASN A 85 4.02 -2.96 -13.27
C ASN A 85 4.69 -1.65 -12.81
N THR A 86 4.00 -0.84 -12.00
CA THR A 86 4.52 0.48 -11.58
C THR A 86 5.62 0.36 -10.53
N LEU A 87 5.49 -0.59 -9.61
CA LEU A 87 6.41 -0.81 -8.50
C LEU A 87 7.43 -1.94 -8.77
N SER A 88 7.27 -2.65 -9.91
CA SER A 88 8.03 -3.83 -10.31
C SER A 88 8.10 -4.87 -9.20
N ILE A 89 6.92 -5.32 -8.75
CA ILE A 89 6.74 -6.34 -7.71
C ILE A 89 5.77 -7.42 -8.16
N GLU A 90 5.90 -8.61 -7.60
CA GLU A 90 4.98 -9.73 -7.80
C GLU A 90 4.07 -9.85 -6.57
N ILE A 91 2.88 -9.26 -6.64
CA ILE A 91 1.87 -9.31 -5.58
C ILE A 91 1.20 -10.68 -5.56
N ILE A 92 0.66 -11.13 -6.70
CA ILE A 92 -0.19 -12.34 -6.73
C ILE A 92 0.60 -13.59 -6.36
N LYS A 93 1.83 -13.70 -6.84
CA LYS A 93 2.70 -14.84 -6.55
C LYS A 93 3.17 -14.85 -5.10
N GLY A 94 3.54 -13.69 -4.55
CA GLY A 94 3.99 -13.58 -3.15
C GLY A 94 2.90 -13.87 -2.11
N LEU A 95 1.63 -13.86 -2.49
CA LEU A 95 0.53 -14.25 -1.61
C LEU A 95 0.42 -15.78 -1.44
N ASN A 96 0.88 -16.56 -2.41
CA ASN A 96 0.80 -18.03 -2.39
C ASN A 96 1.90 -18.72 -1.57
N GLU A 97 2.92 -17.98 -1.11
CA GLU A 97 4.12 -18.55 -0.46
C GLU A 97 4.08 -18.49 1.09
N ASN A 98 2.94 -18.13 1.68
CA ASN A 98 2.76 -18.10 3.14
C ASN A 98 2.21 -19.44 3.68
N GLU A 99 2.85 -20.55 3.32
CA GLU A 99 2.65 -21.88 3.95
C GLU A 99 3.60 -22.07 5.14
#